data_AF-A0A7R9HD00-F1
#
_entry.id   AF-A0A7R9HD00-F1
#
_cell.length_a   1.000
_cell.length_b   1.000
_cell.length_c   1.000
_cell.angle_alpha   90.00
_cell.angle_beta   90.00
_cell.angle_gamma   90.00
#
_symmetry.space_group_name_H-M   'P 1'
#
loop_
_entity.id
_entity.type
_entity.pdbx_description
1 polymer ?
#
loop_
_entity_poly.entity_id
_entity_poly.type
_entity_poly.pdbx_seq_one_letter_code
_entity_poly.pdbx_strand_id
1 'polypeptide(L)'
;MDGEIEVRISVGLDVGNSCNMGCECDDLKYQPVCYREKDITFYSACHIGCNDTIHSKNGSTTSFTNCTCLPFTQDTTLLSGLSSSLATEHPLYAKDLSAVMTNGPCPVDCTRILYTYILVGFFIQALSSSGRIGNVLVNFRF
;
A
#
# COMPACT_ATOMS: atom_id res chain seq x y z
N MET A 1 2.58 -17.31 -29.11
CA MET A 1 1.45 -17.40 -28.16
C MET A 1 2.10 -17.18 -26.82
N ASP A 2 2.38 -15.92 -26.54
CA ASP A 2 3.36 -15.53 -25.54
C ASP A 2 2.51 -15.04 -24.36
N GLY A 3 2.21 -15.98 -23.46
CA GLY A 3 1.37 -15.75 -22.30
C GLY A 3 2.11 -14.90 -21.29
N GLU A 4 1.73 -13.64 -21.18
CA GLU A 4 2.12 -12.76 -20.08
C GLU A 4 1.49 -13.30 -18.80
N ILE A 5 2.33 -13.80 -17.88
CA ILE A 5 1.88 -14.24 -16.56
C ILE A 5 1.61 -12.97 -15.73
N GLU A 6 0.35 -12.55 -15.66
CA GLU A 6 -0.11 -11.53 -14.72
C GLU A 6 0.03 -12.10 -13.30
N VAL A 7 1.15 -11.84 -12.64
CA VAL A 7 1.32 -12.13 -11.22
C VAL A 7 0.46 -11.14 -10.44
N ARG A 8 -0.80 -11.50 -10.20
CA ARG A 8 -1.60 -10.83 -9.18
C ARG A 8 -1.03 -11.15 -7.82
N ILE A 9 -0.20 -10.25 -7.30
CA ILE A 9 0.15 -10.26 -5.88
C ILE A 9 -1.09 -9.79 -5.11
N SER A 10 -1.96 -10.73 -4.77
CA SER A 10 -2.97 -10.49 -3.75
C SER A 10 -2.25 -10.43 -2.40
N VAL A 11 -1.78 -9.25 -2.02
CA VAL A 11 -1.34 -8.95 -0.65
C VAL A 11 -2.59 -8.94 0.23
N GLY A 12 -3.05 -10.13 0.59
CA GLY A 12 -4.05 -10.30 1.63
C GLY A 12 -3.41 -10.00 2.98
N LEU A 13 -4.00 -9.06 3.71
CA LEU A 13 -3.59 -8.73 5.06
C LEU A 13 -4.16 -9.82 5.98
N ASP A 14 -3.41 -10.91 6.12
CA ASP A 14 -3.83 -12.05 6.94
C ASP A 14 -3.49 -11.80 8.41
N VAL A 15 -4.53 -11.65 9.22
CA VAL A 15 -4.41 -11.35 10.66
C VAL A 15 -3.96 -12.59 11.45
N GLY A 16 -4.02 -13.79 10.84
CA GLY A 16 -3.61 -15.07 11.42
C GLY A 16 -2.32 -15.67 10.86
N ASN A 17 -1.48 -14.90 10.16
CA ASN A 17 -0.27 -15.42 9.54
C ASN A 17 0.79 -15.79 10.58
N SER A 18 1.61 -16.81 10.30
CA SER A 18 2.62 -17.34 11.23
C SER A 18 3.58 -16.29 11.79
N CYS A 19 3.84 -15.23 11.04
CA CYS A 19 4.74 -14.16 11.43
C CYS A 19 4.12 -13.11 12.37
N ASN A 20 2.78 -13.02 12.42
CA ASN A 20 2.04 -12.12 13.31
C ASN A 20 1.22 -12.90 14.37
N MET A 21 1.42 -14.22 14.46
CA MET A 21 0.74 -15.04 15.47
C MET A 21 1.21 -14.64 16.88
N GLY A 22 0.25 -14.38 17.76
CA GLY A 22 0.51 -14.08 19.18
C GLY A 22 0.60 -12.59 19.53
N CYS A 23 0.34 -11.68 18.59
CA CYS A 23 0.27 -10.25 18.86
C CYS A 23 -1.17 -9.72 19.11
N GLU A 24 -2.20 -10.57 19.00
CA GLU A 24 -3.62 -10.22 19.23
C GLU A 24 -4.04 -8.92 18.50
N CYS A 25 -3.65 -8.79 17.23
CA CYS A 25 -3.84 -7.56 16.48
C CYS A 25 -5.30 -7.27 16.07
N ASP A 26 -6.25 -8.19 16.30
CA ASP A 26 -7.65 -8.10 15.88
C ASP A 26 -8.38 -6.87 16.45
N ASP A 27 -8.11 -6.53 17.72
CA ASP A 27 -8.75 -5.40 18.42
C ASP A 27 -7.94 -4.10 18.34
N LEU A 28 -6.81 -4.10 17.63
CA LEU A 28 -5.93 -2.94 17.55
C LEU A 28 -6.51 -1.89 16.59
N LYS A 29 -6.71 -0.67 17.10
CA LYS A 29 -7.10 0.47 16.27
C LYS A 29 -6.05 0.78 15.20
N TYR A 30 -6.53 1.27 14.06
CA TYR A 30 -5.72 1.78 12.94
C TYR A 30 -4.62 2.73 13.43
N GLN A 31 -3.38 2.34 13.20
CA GLN A 31 -2.17 3.04 13.61
C GLN A 31 -1.15 2.92 12.48
N PRO A 32 -1.32 3.70 11.40
CA PRO A 32 -0.60 3.47 10.17
C PRO A 32 0.90 3.60 10.36
N VAL A 33 1.64 2.79 9.60
CA VAL A 33 3.09 2.87 9.50
C VAL A 33 3.50 2.89 8.04
N CYS A 34 4.50 3.71 7.71
CA CYS A 34 4.99 3.88 6.35
C CYS A 34 6.36 3.23 6.20
N TYR A 35 6.47 2.34 5.21
CA TYR A 35 7.76 1.85 4.73
C TYR A 35 8.27 2.78 3.62
N ARG A 36 9.18 3.69 4.00
CA ARG A 36 9.66 4.80 3.16
C ARG A 36 10.37 4.39 1.88
N GLU A 37 10.98 3.21 1.83
CA GLU A 37 11.73 2.79 0.63
C GLU A 37 10.83 2.30 -0.49
N LYS A 38 9.64 1.80 -0.15
CA LYS A 38 8.68 1.23 -1.10
C LYS A 38 7.40 2.05 -1.23
N ASP A 39 7.26 3.14 -0.47
CA ASP A 39 6.05 3.96 -0.37
C ASP A 39 4.78 3.14 -0.04
N ILE A 40 4.94 2.10 0.80
CA ILE A 40 3.84 1.23 1.24
C ILE A 40 3.39 1.63 2.64
N THR A 41 2.09 1.89 2.80
CA THR A 41 1.46 2.10 4.10
C THR A 41 0.82 0.82 4.59
N PHE A 42 1.12 0.43 5.82
CA PHE A 42 0.50 -0.72 6.50
C PHE A 42 -0.49 -0.26 7.56
N TYR A 43 -1.48 -1.11 7.86
CA TYR A 43 -2.54 -0.83 8.84
C TYR A 43 -1.98 -0.53 10.23
N SER A 44 -0.97 -1.30 10.65
CA SER A 44 -0.23 -1.08 11.89
C SER A 44 1.09 -1.83 11.92
N ALA A 45 1.99 -1.45 12.83
CA ALA A 45 3.22 -2.18 13.14
C ALA A 45 2.96 -3.63 13.62
N CYS A 46 1.87 -3.86 14.36
CA CYS A 46 1.45 -5.18 14.84
C CYS A 46 1.20 -6.11 13.65
N HIS A 47 0.34 -5.69 12.72
CA HIS A 47 -0.01 -6.44 11.52
C HIS A 47 1.18 -6.75 10.59
N ILE A 48 2.29 -6.04 10.74
CA ILE A 48 3.54 -6.32 10.00
C ILE A 48 4.63 -6.98 10.87
N GLY A 49 4.30 -7.51 12.05
CA GLY A 49 5.20 -8.28 12.91
C GLY A 49 6.45 -7.53 13.37
N CYS A 50 6.34 -6.22 13.62
CA CYS A 50 7.45 -5.42 14.16
C CYS A 50 7.58 -5.64 15.66
N ASN A 51 8.79 -6.01 16.10
CA ASN A 51 9.06 -6.26 17.52
C ASN A 51 9.69 -5.05 18.22
N ASP A 52 10.39 -4.18 17.48
CA ASP A 52 11.21 -3.14 18.07
C ASP A 52 10.67 -1.73 17.74
N THR A 53 10.73 -0.82 18.72
CA THR A 53 10.28 0.57 18.59
C THR A 53 11.39 1.55 18.94
N ILE A 54 11.52 2.61 18.15
CA ILE A 54 12.48 3.70 18.34
C ILE A 54 11.73 4.97 18.73
N HIS A 55 12.08 5.54 19.88
CA HIS A 55 11.50 6.79 20.39
C HIS A 55 12.38 8.00 20.03
N SER A 56 11.76 9.12 19.68
CA SER A 56 12.44 10.41 19.52
C SER A 56 12.73 11.04 20.88
N LYS A 57 13.62 12.04 20.89
CA LYS A 57 14.05 12.80 22.09
C LYS A 57 12.91 13.42 22.90
N ASN A 58 11.72 13.55 22.31
CA ASN A 58 10.49 14.04 22.97
C ASN A 58 9.60 12.91 23.55
N GLY A 59 10.05 11.66 23.55
CA GLY A 59 9.32 10.50 24.09
C GLY A 59 8.31 9.85 23.13
N SER A 60 8.03 10.47 21.98
CA SER A 60 7.12 9.92 20.96
C SER A 60 7.79 8.81 20.13
N THR A 61 7.12 7.67 19.97
CA THR A 61 7.53 6.60 19.04
C THR A 61 7.60 7.17 17.62
N THR A 62 8.78 7.08 17.00
CA THR A 62 9.07 7.68 15.69
C THR A 62 9.22 6.62 14.60
N SER A 63 9.71 5.44 14.96
CA SER A 63 9.83 4.35 14.01
C SER A 63 9.74 2.97 14.65
N PHE A 64 9.39 1.99 13.83
CA PHE A 64 9.32 0.58 14.14
C PHE A 64 10.37 -0.16 13.29
N THR A 65 10.99 -1.17 13.87
CA THR A 65 12.07 -1.96 13.25
C THR A 65 11.89 -3.44 13.57
N ASN A 66 12.72 -4.29 12.94
CA ASN A 66 12.71 -5.74 13.15
C ASN A 66 11.34 -6.35 12.84
N CYS A 67 10.85 -6.03 11.65
CA CYS A 67 9.54 -6.44 11.18
C CYS A 67 9.64 -7.73 10.38
N THR A 68 8.69 -8.61 10.68
CA THR A 68 8.62 -9.98 10.18
C THR A 68 7.31 -10.26 9.45
N CYS A 69 6.49 -9.25 9.10
CA CYS A 69 5.38 -9.36 8.13
C CYS A 69 5.36 -8.30 6.95
N LEU A 70 6.50 -7.83 6.41
CA LEU A 70 6.80 -7.28 5.05
C LEU A 70 6.71 -8.16 3.75
N PRO A 71 5.98 -7.70 2.70
CA PRO A 71 5.92 -8.39 1.42
C PRO A 71 7.29 -8.41 0.70
N PHE A 72 7.68 -9.57 0.19
CA PHE A 72 8.84 -9.67 -0.69
C PHE A 72 8.51 -9.01 -2.03
N THR A 73 9.20 -7.91 -2.33
CA THR A 73 9.24 -7.36 -3.69
C THR A 73 10.48 -7.94 -4.32
N GLN A 74 10.29 -8.90 -5.22
CA GLN A 74 11.37 -9.55 -5.93
C GLN A 74 11.95 -8.55 -6.94
N ASP A 75 12.93 -7.73 -6.54
CA ASP A 75 13.83 -7.10 -7.51
C ASP A 75 14.71 -8.22 -8.08
N THR A 76 14.31 -8.72 -9.25
CA THR A 76 14.75 -9.95 -9.93
C THR A 76 16.22 -9.99 -10.37
N THR A 77 17.16 -9.28 -9.74
CA THR A 77 18.54 -9.24 -10.26
C THR A 77 19.65 -9.76 -9.36
N LEU A 78 19.46 -10.08 -8.07
CA LEU A 78 20.57 -10.62 -7.25
C LEU A 78 20.23 -11.74 -6.25
N LEU A 79 18.98 -12.20 -6.14
CA LEU A 79 18.61 -13.20 -5.10
C LEU A 79 18.49 -14.64 -5.60
N SER A 80 19.33 -15.06 -6.54
CA SER A 80 19.52 -16.48 -6.86
C SER A 80 20.65 -17.13 -6.04
N GLY A 81 21.33 -16.38 -5.15
CA GLY A 81 22.55 -16.83 -4.47
C GLY A 81 22.52 -16.89 -2.95
N LEU A 82 21.44 -16.46 -2.27
CA LEU A 82 21.39 -16.43 -0.80
C LEU A 82 20.23 -17.25 -0.26
N SER A 83 20.26 -18.55 -0.52
CA SER A 83 19.62 -19.52 0.36
C SER A 83 20.59 -19.84 1.48
N SER A 84 20.28 -19.46 2.71
CA SER A 84 20.69 -20.19 3.93
C SER A 84 19.83 -19.75 5.11
N SER A 85 18.92 -20.67 5.48
CA SER A 85 18.18 -20.81 6.73
C SER A 85 17.20 -19.70 7.15
N LEU A 86 16.09 -19.52 6.43
CA LEU A 86 14.75 -19.34 7.04
C LEU A 86 13.61 -19.40 5.98
N ALA A 87 13.53 -20.47 5.20
CA ALA A 87 12.38 -20.73 4.34
C ALA A 87 11.71 -22.02 4.80
N THR A 88 10.69 -21.89 5.64
CA THR A 88 9.69 -22.94 5.86
C THR A 88 8.36 -22.40 5.36
N GLU A 89 7.99 -22.88 4.16
CA GLU A 89 6.63 -23.10 3.65
C GLU A 89 5.60 -21.92 3.75
N HIS A 90 5.36 -21.24 2.61
CA HIS A 90 4.22 -20.33 2.27
C HIS A 90 4.05 -19.01 3.07
N PRO A 91 3.45 -17.94 2.48
CA PRO A 91 3.71 -17.27 1.21
C PRO A 91 4.94 -16.34 1.31
N LEU A 92 5.21 -15.54 0.28
CA LEU A 92 6.44 -14.76 0.00
C LEU A 92 6.73 -13.65 1.05
N TYR A 93 7.07 -14.07 2.26
CA TYR A 93 7.29 -13.24 3.41
C TYR A 93 8.79 -13.02 3.66
N ALA A 94 9.26 -11.77 3.74
CA ALA A 94 10.70 -11.48 3.88
C ALA A 94 11.03 -10.72 5.16
N LYS A 95 11.94 -11.24 5.97
CA LYS A 95 12.46 -10.51 7.12
C LYS A 95 13.48 -9.48 6.63
N ASP A 96 13.16 -8.19 6.76
CA ASP A 96 14.12 -7.11 6.51
C ASP A 96 14.52 -6.48 7.85
N LEU A 97 15.76 -6.76 8.27
CA LEU A 97 16.31 -6.26 9.51
C LEU A 97 16.73 -4.79 9.41
N SER A 98 16.88 -4.25 8.19
CA SER A 98 17.24 -2.85 7.94
C SER A 98 16.03 -1.97 7.65
N ALA A 99 14.87 -2.56 7.36
CA ALA A 99 13.66 -1.79 7.10
C ALA A 99 13.22 -1.00 8.34
N VAL A 100 13.06 0.31 8.15
CA VAL A 100 12.59 1.25 9.17
C VAL A 100 11.23 1.77 8.75
N MET A 101 10.24 1.57 9.62
CA MET A 101 8.86 1.99 9.37
C MET A 101 8.59 3.22 10.20
N THR A 102 8.31 4.33 9.56
CA THR A 102 7.95 5.57 10.25
C THR A 102 6.49 5.56 10.69
N ASN A 103 6.19 6.20 11.81
CA ASN A 103 4.81 6.37 12.24
C ASN A 103 4.02 7.24 11.23
N GLY A 104 2.77 6.87 10.97
CA GLY A 104 1.90 7.56 10.03
C GLY A 104 1.85 6.94 8.63
N PRO A 105 0.92 7.41 7.79
CA PRO A 105 0.84 7.00 6.39
C PRO A 105 2.00 7.57 5.56
N CYS A 106 2.29 6.93 4.42
CA CYS A 106 3.28 7.43 3.48
C CYS A 106 2.85 8.75 2.83
N PRO A 107 3.80 9.61 2.43
CA PRO A 107 3.48 10.84 1.72
C PRO A 107 2.80 10.51 0.40
N VAL A 108 1.63 11.12 0.17
CA VAL A 108 0.90 11.01 -1.09
C VAL A 108 0.81 12.40 -1.72
N ASP A 109 0.93 12.47 -3.04
CA ASP A 109 0.79 13.71 -3.79
C ASP A 109 -0.68 14.13 -3.92
N CYS A 110 -1.26 14.67 -2.84
CA CYS A 110 -2.64 15.15 -2.80
C CYS A 110 -2.95 16.17 -3.90
N THR A 111 -1.98 17.04 -4.23
CA THR A 111 -2.16 18.11 -5.23
C THR A 111 -2.41 17.55 -6.62
N ARG A 112 -1.67 16.53 -7.04
CA ARG A 112 -1.86 15.91 -8.37
C ARG A 112 -3.23 15.25 -8.46
N ILE A 113 -3.61 14.49 -7.43
CA ILE A 113 -4.91 13.81 -7.37
C ILE A 113 -6.06 14.83 -7.43
N LEU A 114 -5.99 15.90 -6.64
CA LEU A 114 -6.98 16.98 -6.67
C LEU A 114 -7.13 17.58 -8.08
N TYR A 115 -6.02 17.93 -8.73
CA TYR A 115 -6.06 18.49 -10.08
C TYR A 115 -6.62 17.51 -11.12
N THR A 116 -6.28 16.23 -11.03
CA THR A 116 -6.86 15.22 -11.94
C THR A 116 -8.38 15.11 -11.78
N TYR A 117 -8.90 15.12 -10.54
CA TYR A 117 -10.33 15.08 -10.28
C TYR A 117 -11.05 16.32 -10.83
N ILE A 118 -10.47 17.51 -10.63
CA ILE A 118 -11.01 18.77 -11.15
C ILE A 118 -11.07 18.74 -12.68
N LEU A 119 -10.00 18.29 -13.35
CA LEU A 119 -9.96 18.19 -14.81
C LEU A 119 -11.02 17.23 -15.36
N VAL A 120 -11.09 16.02 -14.82
CA VAL A 120 -12.09 15.02 -15.24
C VAL A 120 -13.50 15.53 -14.98
N GLY A 121 -13.74 16.14 -13.81
CA GLY A 121 -15.02 16.75 -13.46
C GLY A 121 -15.43 17.87 -14.42
N PHE A 122 -14.48 18.69 -14.88
CA PHE A 122 -14.72 19.73 -15.88
C PHE A 122 -15.16 19.13 -17.22
N PHE A 123 -14.47 18.10 -17.71
CA PHE A 123 -14.82 17.45 -18.98
C PHE A 123 -16.19 16.75 -18.91
N ILE A 124 -16.48 16.04 -17.81
CA ILE A 124 -17.79 15.38 -17.62
C ILE A 124 -18.92 16.42 -17.62
N GLN A 125 -18.73 17.56 -16.95
CA GLN A 125 -19.72 18.64 -16.92
C GLN A 125 -19.90 19.31 -18.28
N ALA A 126 -18.82 19.50 -19.05
CA ALA A 126 -18.89 20.03 -20.41
C ALA A 126 -19.74 19.13 -21.32
N LEU A 127 -19.48 17.82 -21.30
CA LEU A 127 -20.24 16.83 -22.09
C LEU A 127 -21.72 16.74 -21.64
N SER A 128 -21.98 16.82 -20.33
CA SER A 128 -23.34 16.82 -19.76
C SER A 128 -24.13 18.08 -20.17
N SER A 129 -23.48 19.23 -20.23
CA SER A 129 -24.09 20.48 -20.69
C SER A 129 -24.45 20.43 -22.19
N SER A 130 -23.56 19.88 -23.03
CA SER A 130 -23.80 19.74 -24.47
C SER A 130 -25.02 18.86 -24.80
N GLY A 131 -25.26 17.81 -24.00
CA GLY A 131 -26.43 16.92 -24.17
C GLY A 131 -27.78 17.61 -23.94
N ARG A 132 -27.85 18.61 -23.04
CA ARG A 132 -29.08 19.37 -22.77
C ARG A 132 -29.42 20.37 -23.89
N ILE A 133 -28.40 20.93 -24.54
CA ILE A 133 -28.56 21.88 -25.65
C ILE A 133 -28.98 21.14 -26.93
N GLY A 134 -28.49 19.91 -27.13
CA GLY A 134 -28.92 19.05 -28.24
C GLY A 134 -30.42 18.78 -28.25
N ASN A 135 -31.04 18.52 -27.09
CA ASN A 135 -32.49 18.26 -26.99
C ASN A 135 -33.36 19.49 -27.34
N VAL A 136 -32.82 20.70 -27.18
CA VAL A 136 -33.52 21.94 -27.58
C VAL A 136 -33.45 22.15 -29.10
N LEU A 137 -32.34 21.76 -29.74
CA LEU A 137 -32.17 21.90 -31.19
C LEU A 137 -33.02 20.92 -32.02
N VAL A 138 -33.36 19.73 -31.48
CA VAL A 138 -34.25 18.78 -32.18
C VAL A 138 -35.72 19.24 -32.17
N ASN A 139 -36.11 20.09 -31.21
CA ASN A 139 -37.45 20.68 -31.14
C ASN A 139 -37.63 21.91 -32.04
N PHE A 140 -36.56 22.42 -32.68
CA PHE A 140 -36.62 23.51 -33.66
C PHE A 140 -36.71 23.03 -35.11
N ARG A 141 -37.20 21.80 -35.36
CA ARG A 141 -37.58 21.40 -36.70
C ARG A 141 -39.00 21.86 -37.00
N PHE A 142 -39.10 22.74 -38.00
CA PHE A 142 -40.30 23.20 -38.72
C PHE A 142 -41.40 22.14 -38.87
#